data_AF-A0A1S8TMQ1-F1
#
_entry.id   AF-A0A1S8TMQ1-F1
#
_cell.length_a   1.000
_cell.length_b   1.000
_cell.length_c   1.000
_cell.angle_alpha   90.00
_cell.angle_beta   90.00
_cell.angle_gamma   90.00
#
_symmetry.space_group_name_H-M   'P 1'
#
loop_
_entity.id
_entity.type
_entity.pdbx_description
1 polymer ?
#
loop_
_entity_poly.entity_id
_entity_poly.type
_entity_poly.pdbx_seq_one_letter_code
_entity_poly.pdbx_strand_id
1 'polypeptide(L)'
;MIKKIKELEIRNIVTLKDKEVLNTALRGINGWNFNPIAVVTNGMEDYYFICKVKTIIENLQMEMAKVYVQIQEGKSPKLLAIEEIS
;
A
#
# COMPACT_ATOMS: atom_id res chain seq x y z
N MET A 1 21.27 -10.78 18.21
CA MET A 1 21.08 -9.43 17.63
C MET A 1 19.59 -9.12 17.72
N ILE A 2 19.18 -8.24 18.62
CA ILE A 2 17.75 -7.92 18.80
C ILE A 2 17.35 -7.05 17.60
N LYS A 3 16.54 -7.59 16.67
CA LYS A 3 15.89 -6.79 15.61
C LYS A 3 15.11 -5.70 16.34
N LYS A 4 15.61 -4.47 16.33
CA LYS A 4 14.98 -3.32 16.97
C LYS A 4 13.59 -3.18 16.33
N ILE A 5 12.53 -3.54 17.06
CA ILE A 5 11.16 -3.35 16.61
C ILE A 5 11.01 -1.84 16.46
N LYS A 6 11.07 -1.36 15.22
CA LYS A 6 10.76 0.03 14.94
C LYS A 6 9.28 0.20 15.23
N GLU A 7 8.97 1.25 15.97
CA GLU A 7 7.59 1.68 16.19
C GLU A 7 6.89 1.89 14.85
N LEU A 8 5.60 1.61 14.79
CA LEU A 8 4.79 1.89 13.60
C LEU A 8 4.90 3.37 13.27
N GLU A 9 5.40 3.68 12.08
CA GLU A 9 5.56 5.03 11.58
C GLU A 9 4.49 5.32 10.53
N ILE A 10 3.75 6.40 10.70
CA ILE A 10 2.83 6.93 9.68
C ILE A 10 3.58 7.99 8.88
N ARG A 11 3.81 7.73 7.60
CA ARG A 11 4.43 8.68 6.67
C ARG A 11 3.38 9.21 5.70
N ASN A 12 3.10 10.52 5.79
CA ASN A 12 2.22 11.22 4.86
C ASN A 12 2.92 11.58 3.53
N ILE A 13 4.25 11.48 3.49
CA ILE A 13 5.04 11.64 2.28
C ILE A 13 5.28 10.24 1.69
N VAL A 14 4.55 9.93 0.62
CA VAL A 14 4.72 8.69 -0.14
C VAL A 14 5.84 8.87 -1.16
N THR A 15 6.93 8.14 -0.98
CA THR A 15 8.12 8.23 -1.85
C THR A 15 7.91 7.50 -3.18
N LEU A 16 8.81 7.70 -4.16
CA LEU A 16 8.80 6.92 -5.40
C LEU A 16 8.95 5.42 -5.15
N LYS A 17 9.83 5.04 -4.22
CA LYS A 17 10.03 3.64 -3.81
C LYS A 17 8.74 3.04 -3.23
N ASP A 18 8.02 3.80 -2.41
CA ASP A 18 6.74 3.35 -1.84
C ASP A 18 5.71 3.09 -2.96
N LYS A 19 5.67 3.95 -3.99
CA LYS A 19 4.80 3.76 -5.16
C LYS A 19 5.19 2.52 -5.97
N GLU A 20 6.47 2.27 -6.18
CA GLU A 20 6.97 1.08 -6.87
C GLU A 20 6.59 -0.21 -6.12
N VAL A 21 6.71 -0.22 -4.79
CA VAL A 21 6.26 -1.32 -3.94
C VAL A 21 4.77 -1.58 -4.14
N LEU A 22 3.95 -0.54 -4.05
CA LEU A 22 2.50 -0.65 -4.20
C LEU A 22 2.12 -1.14 -5.60
N ASN A 23 2.71 -0.56 -6.65
CA ASN A 23 2.47 -0.96 -8.04
C ASN A 23 2.85 -2.42 -8.29
N THR A 24 3.95 -2.88 -7.69
CA THR A 24 4.39 -4.27 -7.81
C THR A 24 3.42 -5.21 -7.11
N ALA A 25 2.97 -4.86 -5.91
CA ALA A 25 2.01 -5.66 -5.15
C ALA A 25 0.64 -5.75 -5.84
N LEU A 26 0.17 -4.66 -6.47
CA LEU A 26 -1.11 -4.58 -7.18
C LEU A 26 -1.05 -5.12 -8.62
N ARG A 27 0.11 -5.61 -9.09
CA ARG A 27 0.26 -6.09 -10.46
C ARG A 27 -0.75 -7.20 -10.76
N GLY A 28 -1.64 -6.96 -11.73
CA GLY A 28 -2.71 -7.88 -12.12
C GLY A 28 -4.11 -7.43 -11.68
N ILE A 29 -4.22 -6.42 -10.82
CA ILE A 29 -5.50 -5.76 -10.54
C ILE A 29 -5.77 -4.73 -11.63
N ASN A 30 -6.79 -5.01 -12.44
CA ASN A 30 -7.21 -4.16 -13.55
C ASN A 30 -8.50 -3.41 -13.21
N GLY A 31 -8.72 -2.27 -13.84
CA GLY A 31 -9.96 -1.50 -13.70
C GLY A 31 -9.99 -0.55 -12.49
N TRP A 32 -9.00 -0.59 -11.60
CA TRP A 32 -8.87 0.28 -10.43
C TRP A 32 -7.53 1.04 -10.45
N ASN A 33 -7.56 2.29 -10.02
CA ASN A 33 -6.38 3.12 -9.83
C ASN A 33 -6.22 3.48 -8.35
N PHE A 34 -5.12 3.05 -7.74
CA PHE A 34 -4.80 3.28 -6.35
C PHE A 34 -3.79 4.43 -6.23
N ASN A 35 -4.22 5.56 -5.68
CA ASN A 35 -3.34 6.69 -5.41
C ASN A 35 -2.99 6.75 -3.91
N PRO A 36 -1.79 6.31 -3.49
CA PRO A 36 -1.41 6.30 -2.08
C PRO A 36 -1.21 7.73 -1.57
N ILE A 37 -1.84 8.05 -0.42
CA ILE A 37 -1.72 9.33 0.27
C ILE A 37 -0.94 9.23 1.59
N ALA A 38 -0.86 8.03 2.15
CA ALA A 38 -0.05 7.76 3.33
C ALA A 38 0.42 6.30 3.31
N VAL A 39 1.54 6.04 3.97
CA VAL A 39 2.06 4.70 4.20
C VAL A 39 2.37 4.53 5.69
N VAL A 40 1.88 3.45 6.26
CA VAL A 40 2.21 3.02 7.61
C VAL A 40 3.17 1.85 7.50
N THR A 41 4.30 1.90 8.20
CA THR A 41 5.30 0.84 8.16
C THR A 41 6.05 0.75 9.47
N ASN A 42 6.52 -0.46 9.80
CA ASN A 42 7.49 -0.70 10.87
C ASN A 42 8.93 -0.73 10.32
N GLY A 43 9.17 -0.30 9.08
CA GLY A 43 10.49 -0.34 8.44
C GLY A 43 11.08 -1.74 8.27
N MET A 44 10.27 -2.79 8.44
CA MET A 44 10.64 -4.18 8.21
C MET A 44 9.78 -4.74 7.07
N GLU A 45 8.73 -5.49 7.41
CA GLU A 45 8.07 -6.40 6.48
C GLU A 45 6.62 -6.02 6.14
N ASP A 46 6.02 -5.08 6.88
CA ASP A 46 4.61 -4.75 6.74
C ASP A 46 4.42 -3.29 6.33
N TYR A 47 3.72 -3.11 5.21
CA TYR A 47 3.34 -1.82 4.68
C TYR A 47 1.82 -1.76 4.57
N TYR A 48 1.23 -0.68 5.09
CA TYR A 48 -0.18 -0.38 4.92
C TYR A 48 -0.30 0.94 4.18
N PHE A 49 -0.84 0.89 2.97
CA PHE A 49 -1.07 2.09 2.18
C PHE A 49 -2.50 2.57 2.39
N ILE A 50 -2.67 3.85 2.69
CA ILE A 50 -3.97 4.50 2.58
C ILE A 50 -4.05 5.11 1.19
N CYS A 51 -5.01 4.64 0.40
CA CYS A 51 -5.15 4.98 -1.01
C CYS A 51 -6.49 5.68 -1.26
N LYS A 52 -6.47 6.70 -2.11
CA LYS A 52 -7.66 7.13 -2.84
C LYS A 52 -7.81 6.23 -4.05
N VAL A 53 -8.94 5.55 -4.16
CA VAL A 53 -9.23 4.62 -5.26
C VAL A 53 -10.13 5.31 -6.28
N LYS A 54 -9.83 5.12 -7.56
CA LYS A 54 -10.71 5.50 -8.67
C LYS A 54 -10.99 4.26 -9.53
N THR A 55 -12.26 3.94 -9.70
CA THR A 55 -12.71 2.94 -10.67
C THR A 55 -12.62 3.53 -12.08
N ILE A 56 -12.14 2.72 -13.04
CA ILE A 56 -11.94 3.15 -14.44
C ILE A 56 -13.23 2.96 -15.27
N ILE A 57 -14.10 2.02 -14.87
CA ILE A 57 -15.15 1.48 -15.76
C ILE A 57 -16.52 2.14 -15.57
N GLU A 58 -16.90 2.66 -14.39
CA GLU A 58 -18.20 3.31 -14.22
C GLU A 58 -18.14 4.45 -13.18
N ASN A 59 -18.87 5.54 -13.46
CA ASN A 59 -19.15 6.73 -12.63
C ASN A 59 -18.61 6.72 -11.18
N LEU A 60 -17.35 7.11 -11.05
CA LEU A 60 -16.80 7.99 -10.01
C LEU A 60 -17.25 7.75 -8.55
N GLN A 61 -17.10 6.53 -8.02
CA GLN A 61 -16.95 6.37 -6.58
C GLN A 61 -15.47 6.58 -6.21
N MET A 62 -15.20 7.73 -5.59
CA MET A 62 -13.93 7.95 -4.89
C MET A 62 -14.04 7.34 -3.52
N GLU A 63 -13.46 6.15 -3.38
CA GLU A 63 -13.41 5.42 -2.12
C GLU A 63 -12.01 5.50 -1.54
N MET A 64 -11.95 5.38 -0.22
CA MET A 64 -10.71 5.24 0.50
C MET A 64 -10.46 3.76 0.72
N ALA A 65 -9.23 3.29 0.51
CA ALA A 65 -8.88 1.91 0.78
C ALA A 65 -7.59 1.81 1.55
N LYS A 66 -7.51 0.83 2.44
CA LYS A 66 -6.26 0.36 3.04
C LYS A 66 -5.76 -0.84 2.25
N VAL A 67 -4.56 -0.72 1.69
CA VAL A 67 -3.89 -1.80 0.95
C VAL A 67 -2.77 -2.37 1.82
N TYR A 68 -2.89 -3.65 2.16
CA TYR A 68 -1.93 -4.38 2.98
C TYR A 68 -0.91 -5.06 2.08
N VAL A 69 0.36 -4.70 2.23
CA VAL A 69 1.47 -5.22 1.42
C VAL A 69 2.53 -5.79 2.33
N GLN A 70 2.91 -7.04 2.07
CA GLN A 70 4.07 -7.65 2.68
C GLN A 70 5.31 -7.38 1.83
N ILE A 71 6.39 -6.94 2.47
CA ILE A 71 7.72 -6.79 1.89
C ILE A 71 8.65 -7.73 2.63
N GLN A 72 9.32 -8.64 1.93
CA GLN A 72 10.38 -9.45 2.54
C GLN A 72 11.67 -9.18 1.80
N GLU A 73 12.78 -9.08 2.54
CA GLU A 73 14.09 -8.86 1.95
C GLU A 73 14.40 -9.97 0.92
N GLY A 74 14.83 -9.57 -0.28
CA GLY A 74 15.10 -10.49 -1.39
C GLY A 74 13.87 -11.05 -2.11
N LYS A 75 12.65 -10.64 -1.76
CA LYS A 75 11.40 -11.06 -2.43
C LYS A 75 10.62 -9.88 -3.00
N SER A 76 9.77 -10.16 -3.98
CA SER A 76 8.84 -9.15 -4.51
C SER A 76 7.77 -8.80 -3.47
N PRO A 77 7.33 -7.53 -3.39
CA PRO A 77 6.16 -7.13 -2.61
C PRO A 77 4.94 -7.98 -2.96
N LYS A 78 4.20 -8.40 -1.93
CA LYS A 78 3.01 -9.24 -2.09
C LYS A 78 1.79 -8.54 -1.50
N LEU A 79 0.72 -8.45 -2.28
CA LEU A 79 -0.57 -8.01 -1.79
C LEU A 79 -1.15 -9.05 -0.82
N LEU A 80 -1.58 -8.60 0.35
CA LEU A 80 -2.25 -9.41 1.35
C LEU A 80 -3.76 -9.19 1.34
N ALA A 81 -4.19 -7.93 1.36
CA ALA A 81 -5.59 -7.54 1.43
C ALA A 81 -5.81 -6.11 0.93
N ILE A 82 -7.06 -5.82 0.55
CA ILE A 82 -7.58 -4.49 0.27
C ILE A 82 -8.85 -4.35 1.10
N GLU A 83 -8.90 -3.35 1.96
CA GLU A 83 -10.06 -3.03 2.80
C GLU A 83 -10.58 -1.66 2.42
N GLU A 84 -11.87 -1.56 2.13
CA GLU A 84 -12.55 -0.27 1.98
C GLU A 84 -12.63 0.45 3.34
N ILE A 85 -12.47 1.77 3.29
CA ILE A 85 -12.67 2.67 4.43
C ILE A 85 -13.94 3.45 4.11
N SER A 86 -15.04 3.07 4.77
CA SER A 86 -16.36 3.70 4.68
C SER A 86 -16.59 4.78 5.73
#